data_AF-X1KQ77-F1
#
_entry.id   AF-X1KQ77-F1
#
_cell.length_a   1.000
_cell.length_b   1.000
_cell.length_c   1.000
_cell.angle_alpha   90.00
_cell.angle_beta   90.00
_cell.angle_gamma   90.00
#
_symmetry.space_group_name_H-M   'P 1'
#
loop_
_entity.id
_entity.type
_entity.pdbx_description
1 polymer ?
#
loop_
_entity_poly.entity_id
_entity_poly.type
_entity_poly.pdbx_seq_one_letter_code
_entity_poly.pdbx_strand_id
1 'polypeptide(L)'
;LASDFTAEVTVATVDIPSDDMKGRIIGREGRNIRAFERATGIDVIVDDTPGVIVLSSFNPVRREVARRAMQKLITDGRIQPPRIEQVVSETTKEVDKDILETGKQVALDTGVRGLHPKEIQLLGQLKYRTSYGQSVLVHSIEVAHLSAMLAEELGLDGELAKRAGLLHDIGKAVDHEVEGGHPEIGADIARRCNEPPEIVHAIAGHHEPNIKDALYTTVVSAADAVS
;
A
#
# COMPACT_ATOMS: atom_id res chain seq x y z
N LEU A 1 0.65 15.80 -23.83
CA LEU A 1 0.03 16.13 -22.54
C LEU A 1 1.11 15.96 -21.49
N ALA A 2 1.28 16.96 -20.64
CA ALA A 2 2.45 17.12 -19.78
C ALA A 2 2.59 15.97 -18.77
N SER A 3 3.83 15.71 -18.37
CA SER A 3 4.29 14.58 -17.56
C SER A 3 3.49 14.36 -16.28
N ASP A 4 2.76 13.24 -16.21
CA ASP A 4 2.33 12.63 -14.95
C ASP A 4 3.54 11.94 -14.31
N PHE A 5 4.43 12.74 -13.76
CA PHE A 5 5.43 12.30 -12.79
C PHE A 5 5.13 12.99 -11.46
N THR A 6 3.90 12.81 -10.96
CA THR A 6 3.63 12.98 -9.54
C THR A 6 4.34 11.83 -8.85
N ALA A 7 5.53 12.13 -8.31
CA ALA A 7 6.34 11.17 -7.58
C ALA A 7 5.47 10.51 -6.50
N GLU A 8 5.29 9.20 -6.60
CA GLU A 8 4.82 8.43 -5.47
C GLU A 8 5.67 8.79 -4.26
N VAL A 9 5.02 8.97 -3.11
CA VAL A 9 5.71 9.34 -1.90
C VAL A 9 6.60 8.18 -1.51
N THR A 10 7.89 8.24 -1.87
CA THR A 10 8.92 7.24 -1.54
C THR A 10 9.56 7.53 -0.18
N VAL A 11 9.21 8.66 0.43
CA VAL A 11 9.82 9.16 1.66
C VAL A 11 8.81 9.32 2.79
N ALA A 12 9.23 9.08 4.02
CA ALA A 12 8.49 9.42 5.24
C ALA A 12 9.38 10.24 6.15
N THR A 13 8.83 11.26 6.79
CA THR A 13 9.57 12.10 7.74
C THR A 13 9.30 11.66 9.19
N VAL A 14 10.30 11.78 10.04
CA VAL A 14 10.18 11.57 11.48
C VAL A 14 10.80 12.76 12.22
N ASP A 15 10.01 13.36 13.11
CA ASP A 15 10.45 14.48 13.94
C ASP A 15 11.41 14.01 15.04
N ILE A 16 12.40 14.83 15.32
CA ILE A 16 13.47 14.55 16.28
C ILE A 16 13.50 15.67 17.31
N PRO A 17 13.49 15.33 18.62
CA PRO A 17 13.38 16.33 19.68
C PRO A 17 14.64 17.17 19.90
N SER A 18 15.81 16.74 19.43
CA SER A 18 17.08 17.44 19.60
C SER A 18 18.22 16.88 18.74
N ASP A 19 19.29 17.65 18.57
CA ASP A 19 20.52 17.20 17.92
C ASP A 19 21.22 16.07 18.69
N ASP A 20 21.08 15.99 20.03
CA ASP A 20 21.57 14.85 20.81
C ASP A 20 20.89 13.55 20.34
N MET A 21 19.57 13.60 20.14
CA MET A 21 18.83 12.46 19.62
C MET A 21 19.26 12.11 18.18
N LYS A 22 19.46 13.11 17.32
CA LYS A 22 20.01 12.91 15.96
C LYS A 22 21.37 12.21 16.02
N GLY A 23 22.25 12.64 16.93
CA GLY A 23 23.55 12.01 17.20
C GLY A 23 23.44 10.56 17.68
N ARG A 24 22.45 10.22 18.51
CA ARG A 24 22.17 8.84 18.94
C ARG A 24 21.63 7.97 17.81
N ILE A 25 20.78 8.52 16.95
CA ILE A 25 20.25 7.82 15.77
C ILE A 25 21.38 7.44 14.82
N ILE A 26 22.31 8.37 14.56
CA ILE A 26 23.49 8.10 13.72
C ILE A 26 24.41 7.08 14.44
N GLY A 27 24.73 7.34 15.71
CA GLY A 27 25.70 6.56 16.48
C GLY A 27 27.14 6.77 16.03
N ARG A 28 28.11 6.28 16.82
CA ARG A 28 29.53 6.36 16.46
C ARG A 28 29.78 5.64 15.13
N GLU A 29 30.44 6.32 14.18
CA GLU A 29 30.74 5.80 12.84
C GLU A 29 29.49 5.36 12.04
N GLY A 30 28.31 5.89 12.36
CA GLY A 30 27.06 5.49 11.71
C GLY A 30 26.58 4.08 12.13
N ARG A 31 27.07 3.53 13.25
CA ARG A 31 26.73 2.17 13.69
C ARG A 31 25.23 1.94 13.84
N ASN A 32 24.52 2.92 14.40
CA ASN A 32 23.11 2.77 14.75
C ASN A 32 22.23 2.94 13.52
N ILE A 33 22.47 3.97 12.72
CA ILE A 33 21.75 4.19 11.45
C ILE A 33 21.91 2.98 10.52
N ARG A 34 23.12 2.46 10.35
CA ARG A 34 23.34 1.24 9.55
C ARG A 34 22.65 0.01 10.12
N ALA A 35 22.56 -0.11 11.45
CA ALA A 35 21.81 -1.21 12.07
C ALA A 35 20.31 -1.09 11.79
N PHE A 36 19.78 0.13 11.83
CA PHE A 36 18.39 0.43 11.50
C PHE A 36 18.08 0.16 10.03
N GLU A 37 18.91 0.65 9.11
CA GLU A 37 18.79 0.39 7.67
C GLU A 37 18.84 -1.10 7.35
N ARG A 38 19.77 -1.85 7.97
CA ARG A 38 19.82 -3.32 7.80
C ARG A 38 18.58 -4.03 8.34
N ALA A 39 18.08 -3.61 9.50
CA ALA A 39 16.92 -4.24 10.14
C ALA A 39 15.61 -3.98 9.37
N THR A 40 15.49 -2.81 8.74
CA THR A 40 14.27 -2.37 8.05
C THR A 40 14.31 -2.55 6.54
N GLY A 41 15.51 -2.62 5.94
CA GLY A 41 15.72 -2.65 4.50
C GLY A 41 15.32 -1.34 3.81
N ILE A 42 15.53 -0.20 4.49
CA ILE A 42 15.27 1.15 3.98
C ILE A 42 16.55 2.01 4.07
N ASP A 43 16.55 3.16 3.40
CA ASP A 43 17.63 4.15 3.51
C ASP A 43 17.22 5.27 4.46
N VAL A 44 18.13 5.66 5.37
CA VAL A 44 17.89 6.77 6.30
C VAL A 44 18.72 7.97 5.87
N ILE A 45 18.05 9.01 5.42
CA ILE A 45 18.68 10.24 4.95
C ILE A 45 18.71 11.25 6.10
N VAL A 46 19.92 11.66 6.45
CA VAL A 46 20.19 12.67 7.46
C VAL A 46 20.87 13.84 6.77
N ASP A 47 20.17 14.97 6.67
CA ASP A 47 20.67 16.21 6.06
C ASP A 47 20.87 17.30 7.12
N ASP A 48 21.13 18.53 6.69
CA ASP A 48 21.29 19.68 7.58
C ASP A 48 19.95 20.23 8.10
N THR A 49 18.81 19.63 7.74
CA THR A 49 17.49 20.05 8.23
C THR A 49 17.40 19.77 9.73
N PRO A 50 17.15 20.80 10.57
CA PRO A 50 16.99 20.62 12.00
C PRO A 50 15.70 19.86 12.32
N GLY A 51 15.77 18.97 13.31
CA GLY A 51 14.58 18.36 13.90
C GLY A 51 13.86 17.30 13.05
N VAL A 52 14.39 16.88 11.89
CA VAL A 52 13.76 15.85 11.05
C VAL A 52 14.81 14.86 10.52
N ILE A 53 14.40 13.60 10.37
CA ILE A 53 15.08 12.60 9.53
C ILE A 53 14.11 12.10 8.46
N VAL A 54 14.65 11.81 7.28
CA VAL A 54 13.91 11.29 6.13
C VAL A 54 14.19 9.80 5.97
N LEU A 55 13.13 9.01 5.85
CA LEU A 55 13.16 7.57 5.65
C LEU A 55 12.73 7.27 4.22
N SER A 56 13.60 6.69 3.40
CA SER A 56 13.36 6.44 1.98
C SER A 56 13.20 4.95 1.70
N SER A 57 12.12 4.57 1.00
CA SER A 57 11.90 3.22 0.48
C SER A 57 10.81 3.22 -0.58
N PHE A 58 10.98 2.38 -1.61
CA PHE A 58 9.91 2.10 -2.57
C PHE A 58 8.82 1.19 -2.00
N ASN A 59 9.13 0.37 -0.99
CA ASN A 59 8.15 -0.50 -0.35
C ASN A 59 7.40 0.30 0.75
N PRO A 60 6.09 0.57 0.58
CA PRO A 60 5.32 1.39 1.51
C PRO A 60 5.18 0.74 2.90
N VAL A 61 5.13 -0.60 2.96
CA VAL A 61 5.02 -1.35 4.22
C VAL A 61 6.31 -1.23 5.02
N ARG A 62 7.47 -1.42 4.38
CA ARG A 62 8.78 -1.24 5.04
C ARG A 62 8.97 0.18 5.54
N ARG A 63 8.54 1.17 4.75
CA ARG A 63 8.59 2.57 5.14
C ARG A 63 7.74 2.85 6.38
N GLU A 64 6.55 2.28 6.46
CA GLU A 64 5.69 2.43 7.64
C GLU A 64 6.27 1.72 8.89
N VAL A 65 6.81 0.52 8.73
CA VAL A 65 7.53 -0.19 9.80
C VAL A 65 8.68 0.66 10.32
N ALA A 66 9.50 1.21 9.41
CA ALA A 66 10.62 2.07 9.78
C ALA A 66 10.15 3.33 10.49
N ARG A 67 9.12 4.01 9.99
CA ARG A 67 8.57 5.24 10.60
C ARG A 67 8.11 4.98 12.05
N ARG A 68 7.29 3.94 12.27
CA ARG A 68 6.82 3.56 13.61
C ARG A 68 7.95 3.10 14.52
N ALA A 69 8.90 2.31 14.00
CA ALA A 69 10.03 1.82 14.79
C ALA A 69 10.94 2.98 15.23
N MET A 70 11.23 3.93 14.33
CA MET A 70 12.02 5.12 14.66
C MET A 70 11.32 5.97 15.73
N GLN A 71 10.01 6.21 15.60
CA GLN A 71 9.23 6.92 16.62
C GLN A 71 9.33 6.25 17.99
N LYS A 72 9.14 4.92 18.06
CA LYS A 72 9.29 4.15 19.30
C LYS A 72 10.70 4.24 19.88
N LEU A 73 11.74 4.15 19.05
CA LEU A 73 13.13 4.27 19.49
C LEU A 73 13.45 5.66 20.04
N ILE A 74 12.91 6.72 19.43
CA ILE A 74 13.03 8.10 19.90
C ILE A 74 12.33 8.26 21.25
N THR A 75 11.12 7.73 21.41
CA THR A 75 10.38 7.76 22.68
C THR A 75 11.09 6.98 23.79
N ASP A 76 11.67 5.81 23.47
CA ASP A 76 12.45 4.98 24.41
C ASP A 76 13.80 5.64 24.75
N GLY A 77 14.40 6.37 23.81
CA GLY A 77 15.71 7.03 23.95
C GLY A 77 16.91 6.07 23.89
N ARG A 78 16.67 4.76 23.77
CA ARG A 78 17.70 3.71 23.65
C ARG A 78 17.84 3.27 22.19
N ILE A 79 18.86 3.80 21.54
CA ILE A 79 19.14 3.54 20.12
C ILE A 79 20.46 2.77 20.02
N GLN A 80 20.40 1.46 20.23
CA GLN A 80 21.54 0.54 20.14
C GLN A 80 21.14 -0.64 19.26
N PRO A 81 22.07 -1.29 18.53
CA PRO A 81 21.72 -2.31 17.54
C PRO A 81 20.79 -3.42 18.05
N PRO A 82 21.00 -4.03 19.23
CA PRO A 82 20.09 -5.06 19.73
C PRO A 82 18.66 -4.54 19.99
N ARG A 83 18.55 -3.30 20.46
CA ARG A 83 17.25 -2.66 20.71
C ARG A 83 16.56 -2.27 19.41
N ILE A 84 17.31 -1.80 18.43
CA ILE A 84 16.82 -1.50 17.08
C ILE A 84 16.21 -2.75 16.46
N GLU A 85 16.95 -3.87 16.44
CA GLU A 85 16.48 -5.15 15.88
C GLU A 85 15.21 -5.63 16.58
N GLN A 86 15.16 -5.53 17.91
CA GLN A 86 13.98 -5.89 18.69
C GLN A 86 12.76 -5.02 18.32
N VAL A 87 12.91 -3.69 18.36
CA VAL A 87 11.79 -2.76 18.11
C VAL A 87 11.29 -2.88 16.67
N VAL A 88 12.19 -3.08 15.70
CA VAL A 88 11.81 -3.32 14.31
C VAL A 88 11.03 -4.62 14.20
N SER A 89 11.50 -5.71 14.80
CA SER A 89 10.80 -7.01 14.77
C SER A 89 9.40 -6.94 15.41
N GLU A 90 9.27 -6.28 16.55
CA GLU A 90 7.98 -6.06 17.23
C GLU A 90 7.05 -5.21 16.36
N THR A 91 7.57 -4.14 15.77
CA THR A 91 6.79 -3.22 14.91
C THR A 91 6.36 -3.88 13.61
N THR A 92 7.17 -4.74 13.00
CA THR A 92 6.77 -5.52 11.82
C THR A 92 5.54 -6.37 12.13
N LYS A 93 5.52 -7.08 13.27
CA LYS A 93 4.37 -7.90 13.67
C LYS A 93 3.11 -7.06 13.90
N GLU A 94 3.25 -5.87 14.47
CA GLU A 94 2.13 -4.94 14.64
C GLU A 94 1.57 -4.45 13.31
N VAL A 95 2.44 -4.10 12.36
CA VAL A 95 2.04 -3.66 11.02
C VAL A 95 1.39 -4.81 10.24
N ASP A 96 1.95 -6.02 10.30
CA ASP A 96 1.36 -7.21 9.67
C ASP A 96 -0.04 -7.51 10.22
N LYS A 97 -0.23 -7.34 11.53
CA LYS A 97 -1.54 -7.46 12.18
C LYS A 97 -2.51 -6.38 11.71
N ASP A 98 -2.07 -5.11 11.68
CA ASP A 98 -2.86 -3.97 11.18
C ASP A 98 -3.30 -4.17 9.72
N ILE A 99 -2.41 -4.69 8.87
CA ILE A 99 -2.72 -5.07 7.47
C ILE A 99 -3.85 -6.10 7.43
N LEU A 100 -3.70 -7.21 8.18
CA LEU A 100 -4.67 -8.29 8.15
C LEU A 100 -6.04 -7.85 8.70
N GLU A 101 -6.05 -7.06 9.78
CA GLU A 101 -7.28 -6.51 10.37
C GLU A 101 -7.95 -5.51 9.41
N THR A 102 -7.16 -4.62 8.79
CA THR A 102 -7.66 -3.66 7.79
C THR A 102 -8.31 -4.39 6.62
N GLY A 103 -7.64 -5.38 6.01
CA GLY A 103 -8.20 -6.11 4.88
C GLY A 103 -9.51 -6.83 5.21
N LYS A 104 -9.61 -7.43 6.40
CA LYS A 104 -10.85 -8.07 6.88
C LYS A 104 -11.96 -7.06 7.08
N GLN A 105 -11.64 -5.90 7.66
CA GLN A 105 -12.60 -4.84 7.90
C GLN A 105 -13.14 -4.28 6.57
N VAL A 106 -12.28 -4.06 5.59
CA VAL A 106 -12.68 -3.58 4.26
C VAL A 106 -13.58 -4.58 3.54
N ALA A 107 -13.27 -5.87 3.60
CA ALA A 107 -14.14 -6.91 3.05
C ALA A 107 -15.54 -6.92 3.70
N LEU A 108 -15.58 -6.70 5.02
CA LEU A 108 -16.83 -6.60 5.78
C LEU A 108 -17.64 -5.35 5.40
N ASP A 109 -17.01 -4.18 5.39
CA ASP A 109 -17.66 -2.88 5.17
C ASP A 109 -18.18 -2.73 3.74
N THR A 110 -17.44 -3.24 2.76
CA THR A 110 -17.87 -3.27 1.35
C THR A 110 -18.91 -4.37 1.09
N GLY A 111 -18.99 -5.37 1.97
CA GLY A 111 -19.84 -6.55 1.79
C GLY A 111 -19.28 -7.57 0.79
N VAL A 112 -18.02 -7.45 0.37
CA VAL A 112 -17.36 -8.40 -0.54
C VAL A 112 -16.92 -9.64 0.25
N ARG A 113 -17.63 -10.75 0.06
CA ARG A 113 -17.44 -12.00 0.82
C ARG A 113 -16.56 -13.00 0.09
N GLY A 114 -15.88 -13.87 0.84
CA GLY A 114 -15.13 -15.00 0.24
C GLY A 114 -13.89 -14.57 -0.53
N LEU A 115 -13.26 -13.45 -0.15
CA LEU A 115 -11.93 -13.10 -0.63
C LEU A 115 -10.90 -14.12 -0.13
N HIS A 116 -9.94 -14.45 -0.98
CA HIS A 116 -8.84 -15.31 -0.63
C HIS A 116 -7.98 -14.65 0.47
N PRO A 117 -7.38 -15.39 1.42
CA PRO A 117 -6.55 -14.81 2.47
C PRO A 117 -5.41 -13.92 1.95
N LYS A 118 -4.90 -14.23 0.75
CA LYS A 118 -3.90 -13.39 0.07
C LYS A 118 -4.46 -12.03 -0.35
N GLU A 119 -5.68 -11.98 -0.89
CA GLU A 119 -6.33 -10.73 -1.29
C GLU A 119 -6.64 -9.87 -0.09
N ILE A 120 -7.12 -10.46 1.00
CA ILE A 120 -7.31 -9.77 2.29
C ILE A 120 -6.00 -9.13 2.74
N GLN A 121 -4.88 -9.86 2.69
CA GLN A 121 -3.58 -9.32 3.06
C GLN A 121 -3.16 -8.16 2.14
N LEU A 122 -3.31 -8.31 0.81
CA LEU A 122 -2.91 -7.30 -0.16
C LEU A 122 -3.76 -6.04 -0.07
N LEU A 123 -5.08 -6.17 0.10
CA LEU A 123 -5.98 -5.03 0.37
C LEU A 123 -5.53 -4.24 1.60
N GLY A 124 -5.17 -4.94 2.68
CA GLY A 124 -4.63 -4.30 3.87
C GLY A 124 -3.34 -3.50 3.60
N GLN A 125 -2.48 -3.98 2.68
CA GLN A 125 -1.24 -3.29 2.32
C GLN A 125 -1.47 -2.00 1.55
N LEU A 126 -2.54 -1.93 0.74
CA LEU A 126 -2.92 -0.71 -0.01
C LEU A 126 -3.19 0.48 0.92
N LYS A 127 -3.46 0.25 2.22
CA LYS A 127 -3.58 1.30 3.24
C LYS A 127 -2.35 2.22 3.28
N TYR A 128 -1.16 1.65 3.10
CA TYR A 128 0.11 2.39 3.16
C TYR A 128 0.59 2.87 1.79
N ARG A 129 -0.13 2.50 0.72
CA ARG A 129 0.15 2.95 -0.64
C ARG A 129 -0.64 4.24 -0.90
N THR A 130 0.04 5.22 -1.48
CA THR A 130 -0.57 6.47 -1.91
C THR A 130 -0.33 6.64 -3.41
N SER A 131 -1.38 7.02 -4.14
CA SER A 131 -1.32 7.38 -5.56
C SER A 131 -2.12 8.67 -5.75
N TYR A 132 -1.61 9.60 -6.56
CA TYR A 132 -2.22 10.92 -6.76
C TYR A 132 -2.59 11.69 -5.47
N GLY A 133 -1.85 11.46 -4.38
CA GLY A 133 -2.10 12.10 -3.08
C GLY A 133 -3.16 11.43 -2.20
N GLN A 134 -3.78 10.35 -2.67
CA GLN A 134 -4.82 9.60 -1.95
C GLN A 134 -4.36 8.19 -1.58
N SER A 135 -4.89 7.64 -0.49
CA SER A 135 -4.68 6.24 -0.13
C SER A 135 -5.32 5.32 -1.18
N VAL A 136 -4.55 4.38 -1.73
CA VAL A 136 -5.05 3.44 -2.76
C VAL A 136 -6.15 2.54 -2.19
N LEU A 137 -6.12 2.22 -0.89
CA LEU A 137 -7.19 1.47 -0.26
C LEU A 137 -8.52 2.24 -0.23
N VAL A 138 -8.46 3.54 0.12
CA VAL A 138 -9.66 4.40 0.15
C VAL A 138 -10.23 4.53 -1.26
N HIS A 139 -9.37 4.80 -2.23
CA HIS A 139 -9.72 4.80 -3.66
C HIS A 139 -10.41 3.50 -4.09
N SER A 140 -9.81 2.35 -3.76
CA SER A 140 -10.39 1.04 -4.12
C SER A 140 -11.77 0.80 -3.50
N ILE A 141 -12.03 1.32 -2.30
CA ILE A 141 -13.35 1.25 -1.65
C ILE A 141 -14.37 2.13 -2.39
N GLU A 142 -13.99 3.35 -2.77
CA GLU A 142 -14.82 4.27 -3.53
C GLU A 142 -15.18 3.67 -4.90
N VAL A 143 -14.18 3.16 -5.63
CA VAL A 143 -14.36 2.47 -6.92
C VAL A 143 -15.27 1.25 -6.77
N ALA A 144 -15.15 0.48 -5.68
CA ALA A 144 -16.03 -0.64 -5.42
C ALA A 144 -17.50 -0.21 -5.31
N HIS A 145 -17.78 0.84 -4.53
CA HIS A 145 -19.15 1.35 -4.35
C HIS A 145 -19.71 1.96 -5.64
N LEU A 146 -18.92 2.77 -6.36
CA LEU A 146 -19.31 3.35 -7.65
C LEU A 146 -19.58 2.27 -8.70
N SER A 147 -18.71 1.26 -8.78
CA SER A 147 -18.86 0.14 -9.72
C SER A 147 -20.16 -0.63 -9.47
N ALA A 148 -20.51 -0.86 -8.21
CA ALA A 148 -21.77 -1.52 -7.85
C ALA A 148 -22.98 -0.71 -8.33
N MET A 149 -23.02 0.60 -8.04
CA MET A 149 -24.14 1.47 -8.44
C MET A 149 -24.27 1.56 -9.97
N LEU A 150 -23.16 1.73 -10.69
CA LEU A 150 -23.17 1.78 -12.15
C LEU A 150 -23.62 0.47 -12.76
N ALA A 151 -23.18 -0.66 -12.23
CA ALA A 151 -23.60 -1.98 -12.70
C ALA A 151 -25.10 -2.21 -12.50
N GLU A 152 -25.65 -1.87 -11.34
CA GLU A 152 -27.07 -2.01 -11.03
C GLU A 152 -27.95 -1.17 -11.97
N GLU A 153 -27.57 0.07 -12.25
CA GLU A 153 -28.28 0.95 -13.21
C GLU A 153 -28.25 0.40 -14.64
N LEU A 154 -27.22 -0.38 -15.00
CA LEU A 154 -27.10 -1.05 -16.29
C LEU A 154 -27.75 -2.45 -16.32
N GLY A 155 -28.37 -2.89 -15.23
CA GLY A 155 -28.98 -4.22 -15.11
C GLY A 155 -27.97 -5.37 -15.00
N LEU A 156 -26.74 -5.08 -14.56
CA LEU A 156 -25.67 -6.03 -14.30
C LEU A 156 -25.64 -6.46 -12.83
N ASP A 157 -24.80 -7.44 -12.49
CA ASP A 157 -24.61 -7.90 -11.11
C ASP A 157 -23.73 -6.90 -10.33
N GLY A 158 -24.37 -6.16 -9.42
CA GLY A 158 -23.70 -5.18 -8.55
C GLY A 158 -22.68 -5.80 -7.59
N GLU A 159 -22.86 -7.04 -7.15
CA GLU A 159 -21.90 -7.72 -6.26
C GLU A 159 -20.61 -8.06 -7.02
N LEU A 160 -20.74 -8.56 -8.25
CA LEU A 160 -19.61 -8.87 -9.12
C LEU A 160 -18.82 -7.60 -9.48
N ALA A 161 -19.52 -6.51 -9.81
CA ALA A 161 -18.90 -5.22 -10.11
C ALA A 161 -18.20 -4.62 -8.89
N LYS A 162 -18.80 -4.72 -7.70
CA LYS A 162 -18.18 -4.25 -6.45
C LYS A 162 -16.88 -4.98 -6.15
N ARG A 163 -16.87 -6.31 -6.32
CA ARG A 163 -15.67 -7.12 -6.15
C ARG A 163 -14.59 -6.75 -7.16
N ALA A 164 -14.95 -6.56 -8.43
CA ALA A 164 -14.03 -6.10 -9.46
C ALA A 164 -13.43 -4.72 -9.12
N GLY A 165 -14.28 -3.76 -8.72
CA GLY A 165 -13.85 -2.43 -8.32
C GLY A 165 -12.97 -2.43 -7.07
N LEU A 166 -13.24 -3.28 -6.08
CA LEU A 166 -12.40 -3.37 -4.88
C LEU A 166 -11.00 -3.91 -5.18
N LEU A 167 -10.89 -4.82 -6.17
CA LEU A 167 -9.65 -5.52 -6.50
C LEU A 167 -8.87 -4.88 -7.66
N HIS A 168 -9.43 -3.87 -8.35
CA HIS A 168 -8.86 -3.33 -9.60
C HIS A 168 -7.39 -2.92 -9.46
N ASP A 169 -7.03 -2.32 -8.32
CA ASP A 169 -5.70 -1.80 -8.03
C ASP A 169 -4.85 -2.72 -7.13
N ILE A 170 -5.27 -3.97 -6.90
CA ILE A 170 -4.61 -4.86 -5.93
C ILE A 170 -3.14 -5.17 -6.28
N GLY A 171 -2.77 -5.03 -7.56
CA GLY A 171 -1.38 -5.12 -8.01
C GLY A 171 -0.46 -4.06 -7.40
N LYS A 172 -0.97 -2.87 -7.05
CA LYS A 172 -0.19 -1.78 -6.43
C LYS A 172 0.33 -2.12 -5.03
N ALA A 173 -0.11 -3.23 -4.45
CA ALA A 173 0.42 -3.73 -3.19
C ALA A 173 1.82 -4.37 -3.33
N VAL A 174 2.19 -4.83 -4.53
CA VAL A 174 3.43 -5.59 -4.80
C VAL A 174 4.13 -5.21 -6.11
N ASP A 175 3.75 -4.11 -6.73
CA ASP A 175 4.35 -3.58 -7.97
C ASP A 175 5.83 -3.18 -7.79
N HIS A 176 6.26 -2.86 -6.56
CA HIS A 176 7.66 -2.63 -6.21
C HIS A 176 8.51 -3.92 -6.12
N GLU A 177 7.88 -5.10 -6.15
CA GLU A 177 8.52 -6.42 -5.99
C GLU A 177 8.49 -7.26 -7.27
N VAL A 178 7.60 -6.96 -8.21
CA VAL A 178 7.34 -7.77 -9.40
C VAL A 178 7.45 -6.93 -10.66
N GLU A 179 8.13 -7.45 -11.68
CA GLU A 179 8.20 -6.79 -12.99
C GLU A 179 6.84 -6.85 -13.70
N GLY A 180 6.36 -5.70 -14.18
CA GLY A 180 5.10 -5.57 -14.91
C GLY A 180 4.28 -4.36 -14.44
N GLY A 181 3.19 -4.07 -15.15
CA GLY A 181 2.22 -3.07 -14.71
C GLY A 181 1.33 -3.60 -13.59
N HIS A 182 0.86 -2.73 -12.69
CA HIS A 182 -0.08 -3.14 -11.64
C HIS A 182 -1.36 -3.83 -12.15
N PRO A 183 -1.91 -3.54 -13.35
CA PRO A 183 -3.08 -4.28 -13.88
C PRO A 183 -2.73 -5.73 -14.20
N GLU A 184 -1.57 -5.98 -14.79
CA GLU A 184 -1.09 -7.33 -15.14
C GLU A 184 -0.81 -8.15 -13.87
N ILE A 185 -0.09 -7.54 -12.92
CA ILE A 185 0.23 -8.13 -11.63
C ILE A 185 -1.06 -8.46 -10.85
N GLY A 186 -2.01 -7.53 -10.80
CA GLY A 186 -3.30 -7.72 -10.14
C GLY A 186 -4.10 -8.87 -10.77
N ALA A 187 -4.15 -8.93 -12.10
CA ALA A 187 -4.87 -9.98 -12.81
C ALA A 187 -4.26 -11.38 -12.59
N ASP A 188 -2.92 -11.46 -12.52
CA ASP A 188 -2.21 -12.69 -12.17
C ASP A 188 -2.52 -13.15 -10.74
N ILE A 189 -2.58 -12.22 -9.79
CA ILE A 189 -2.96 -12.51 -8.40
C ILE A 189 -4.39 -13.02 -8.33
N ALA A 190 -5.33 -12.32 -8.98
CA ALA A 190 -6.74 -12.69 -9.01
C ALA A 190 -6.94 -14.09 -9.62
N ARG A 191 -6.26 -14.40 -10.73
CA ARG A 191 -6.27 -15.76 -11.33
C ARG A 191 -5.80 -16.83 -10.35
N ARG A 192 -4.71 -16.58 -9.61
CA ARG A 192 -4.19 -17.52 -8.60
C ARG A 192 -5.12 -17.66 -7.39
N CYS A 193 -5.92 -16.64 -7.10
CA CYS A 193 -6.94 -16.65 -6.06
C CYS A 193 -8.27 -17.27 -6.52
N ASN A 194 -8.35 -17.73 -7.78
CA ASN A 194 -9.54 -18.30 -8.42
C ASN A 194 -10.70 -17.30 -8.57
N GLU A 195 -10.39 -16.03 -8.81
CA GLU A 195 -11.40 -15.03 -9.17
C GLU A 195 -12.06 -15.36 -10.52
N PRO A 196 -13.35 -15.04 -10.70
CA PRO A 196 -14.04 -15.15 -11.98
C PRO A 196 -13.32 -14.42 -13.13
N PRO A 197 -13.39 -14.93 -14.37
CA PRO A 197 -12.78 -14.30 -15.53
C PRO A 197 -13.15 -12.82 -15.72
N GLU A 198 -14.38 -12.45 -15.36
CA GLU A 198 -14.89 -11.07 -15.44
C GLU A 198 -14.12 -10.13 -14.51
N ILE A 199 -13.79 -10.56 -13.30
CA ILE A 199 -13.01 -9.79 -12.32
C ILE A 199 -11.56 -9.70 -12.77
N VAL A 200 -10.97 -10.82 -13.19
CA VAL A 200 -9.61 -10.86 -13.74
C VAL A 200 -9.49 -9.89 -14.92
N HIS A 201 -10.47 -9.88 -15.82
CA HIS A 201 -10.48 -9.01 -16.99
C HIS A 201 -10.69 -7.53 -16.62
N ALA A 202 -11.53 -7.24 -15.62
CA ALA A 202 -11.68 -5.88 -15.09
C ALA A 202 -10.36 -5.37 -14.49
N ILE A 203 -9.68 -6.18 -13.67
CA ILE A 203 -8.38 -5.82 -13.10
C ILE A 203 -7.33 -5.62 -14.20
N ALA A 204 -7.25 -6.50 -15.20
CA ALA A 204 -6.26 -6.38 -16.28
C ALA A 204 -6.48 -5.14 -17.17
N GLY A 205 -7.74 -4.78 -17.44
CA GLY A 205 -8.10 -3.84 -18.48
C GLY A 205 -8.61 -2.47 -18.00
N HIS A 206 -8.61 -2.17 -16.70
CA HIS A 206 -9.27 -0.95 -16.20
C HIS A 206 -8.66 0.36 -16.72
N HIS A 207 -7.37 0.41 -17.09
CA HIS A 207 -6.75 1.57 -17.75
C HIS A 207 -6.96 1.64 -19.26
N GLU A 208 -7.15 0.48 -19.89
CA GLU A 208 -7.30 0.34 -21.35
C GLU A 208 -8.48 -0.59 -21.66
N PRO A 209 -9.73 -0.14 -21.43
CA PRO A 209 -10.88 -1.00 -21.65
C PRO A 209 -10.99 -1.33 -23.14
N ASN A 210 -10.66 -2.57 -23.51
CA ASN A 210 -11.07 -3.09 -24.81
C ASN A 210 -12.59 -3.26 -24.78
N ILE A 211 -13.29 -2.31 -25.42
CA ILE A 211 -14.73 -2.07 -25.27
C ILE A 211 -15.60 -3.26 -25.74
N LYS A 212 -15.07 -4.18 -26.54
CA LYS A 212 -15.86 -5.31 -27.06
C LYS A 212 -16.02 -6.38 -25.97
N ASP A 213 -17.25 -6.56 -25.52
CA ASP A 213 -17.74 -7.64 -24.64
C ASP A 213 -17.28 -7.61 -23.17
N ALA A 214 -16.63 -6.53 -22.72
CA ALA A 214 -16.09 -6.38 -21.36
C ALA A 214 -16.87 -5.37 -20.50
N LEU A 215 -18.12 -5.70 -20.16
CA LEU A 215 -19.03 -4.78 -19.45
C LEU A 215 -18.50 -4.38 -18.06
N TYR A 216 -18.02 -5.33 -17.25
CA TYR A 216 -17.47 -5.00 -15.92
C TYR A 216 -16.18 -4.20 -15.98
N THR A 217 -15.33 -4.43 -16.99
CA THR A 217 -14.14 -3.59 -17.20
C THR A 217 -14.53 -2.16 -17.49
N THR A 218 -15.51 -1.95 -18.38
CA THR A 218 -16.03 -0.60 -18.68
C THR A 218 -16.61 0.08 -17.43
N VAL A 219 -17.37 -0.66 -16.61
CA VAL A 219 -17.92 -0.15 -15.35
C VAL A 219 -16.82 0.25 -14.38
N VAL A 220 -15.82 -0.61 -14.16
CA VAL A 220 -14.70 -0.33 -13.26
C VAL A 220 -13.86 0.84 -13.77
N SER A 221 -13.55 0.91 -15.06
CA SER A 221 -12.85 2.05 -15.67
C SER A 221 -13.61 3.36 -15.49
N ALA A 222 -14.94 3.34 -15.64
CA ALA A 222 -15.77 4.52 -15.45
C ALA A 222 -15.82 4.95 -13.98
N ALA A 223 -15.87 3.99 -13.05
CA ALA A 223 -15.82 4.25 -11.61
C ALA A 223 -14.45 4.83 -11.19
N ASP A 224 -13.35 4.22 -11.65
CA ASP A 224 -11.96 4.63 -11.38
C ASP A 224 -11.66 6.05 -11.89
N ALA A 225 -12.21 6.43 -13.05
CA ALA A 225 -12.03 7.77 -13.60
C ALA A 225 -12.79 8.88 -12.84
N VAL A 226 -13.77 8.52 -12.00
CA VAL A 226 -14.66 9.48 -11.30
C VAL A 226 -14.38 9.56 -9.80
N SER A 227 -13.78 8.52 -9.20
CA SER A 227 -13.35 8.48 -7.80
C SER A 227 -12.14 9.40 -7.54
#